data_AF-A0A2M8R758-F1
#
_entry.id   AF-A0A2M8R758-F1
#
_cell.length_a   1.000
_cell.length_b   1.000
_cell.length_c   1.000
_cell.angle_alpha   90.00
_cell.angle_beta   90.00
_cell.angle_gamma   90.00
#
_symmetry.space_group_name_H-M   'P 1'
#
loop_
_entity.id
_entity.type
_entity.pdbx_description
1 polymer ?
#
loop_
_entity_poly.entity_id
_entity_poly.type
_entity_poly.pdbx_seq_one_letter_code
_entity_poly.pdbx_strand_id
1 'polypeptide(L)'
;MNDLKTIVFQIGCSYRQKLEAALAEMGIAVAQPLEFGSLDAIVSCVSAGVGVTLLPRGVIAPALKNGQVAVHKLPPSRAMVETVFVRRHDAYVSSAMKALFDLLGSKPESKRAAMIVGALQNSSPSRYPAHS
;
A
#
# COMPACT_ATOMS: atom_id res chain seq x y z
N MET A 1 -9.10 23.41 7.35
CA MET A 1 -9.30 22.08 6.76
C MET A 1 -7.95 21.60 6.24
N ASN A 2 -7.35 20.58 6.86
CA ASN A 2 -6.17 19.95 6.29
C ASN A 2 -6.63 19.19 5.05
N ASP A 3 -6.17 19.63 3.88
CA ASP A 3 -6.44 18.95 2.62
C ASP A 3 -5.57 17.67 2.59
N LEU A 4 -6.19 16.51 2.83
CA LEU A 4 -5.48 15.23 2.86
C LEU A 4 -5.06 14.87 1.43
N LYS A 5 -3.75 14.88 1.17
CA LYS A 5 -3.20 14.46 -0.13
C LYS A 5 -2.92 12.98 -0.15
N THR A 6 -3.36 12.29 -1.19
CA THR A 6 -2.98 10.90 -1.47
C THR A 6 -1.84 10.86 -2.47
N ILE A 7 -0.81 10.06 -2.15
CA ILE A 7 0.35 9.81 -2.99
C ILE A 7 0.21 8.39 -3.56
N VAL A 8 0.00 8.26 -4.86
CA VAL A 8 -0.40 6.99 -5.49
C VAL A 8 0.38 6.72 -6.77
N PHE A 9 0.30 5.48 -7.24
CA PHE A 9 0.71 5.15 -8.60
C PHE A 9 -0.31 5.63 -9.62
N GLN A 10 0.15 5.70 -10.87
CA GLN A 10 -0.66 5.86 -12.07
C GLN A 10 -1.84 4.86 -12.14
N ILE A 11 -2.85 5.19 -12.95
CA ILE A 11 -4.11 4.44 -13.09
C ILE A 11 -3.85 2.95 -13.41
N GLY A 12 -4.66 2.06 -12.83
CA GLY A 12 -4.53 0.59 -12.97
C GLY A 12 -3.90 -0.09 -11.75
N CYS A 13 -3.50 0.67 -10.74
CA CYS A 13 -2.97 0.14 -9.48
C CYS A 13 -4.08 -0.24 -8.49
N SER A 14 -4.14 -1.53 -8.11
CA SER A 14 -5.10 -2.05 -7.12
C SER A 14 -4.97 -1.37 -5.74
N TYR A 15 -3.79 -0.86 -5.39
CA TYR A 15 -3.57 -0.16 -4.13
C TYR A 15 -4.22 1.24 -4.09
N ARG A 16 -4.25 1.95 -5.22
CA ARG A 16 -4.93 3.26 -5.32
C ARG A 16 -6.42 3.11 -5.05
N GLN A 17 -7.07 2.16 -5.73
CA GLN A 17 -8.50 1.87 -5.54
C GLN A 17 -8.80 1.48 -4.08
N LYS A 18 -7.94 0.67 -3.45
CA LYS A 18 -8.08 0.30 -2.04
C LYS A 18 -7.91 1.50 -1.09
N LEU A 19 -7.01 2.42 -1.41
CA LEU A 19 -6.83 3.66 -0.63
C LEU A 19 -8.06 4.55 -0.73
N GLU A 20 -8.53 4.82 -1.95
CA GLU A 20 -9.71 5.63 -2.22
C GLU A 20 -10.94 5.06 -1.51
N ALA A 21 -11.18 3.74 -1.62
CA ALA A 21 -12.28 3.07 -0.92
C ALA A 21 -12.16 3.18 0.60
N ALA A 22 -10.95 2.98 1.15
CA ALA A 22 -10.73 3.10 2.60
C ALA A 22 -10.95 4.53 3.11
N LEU A 23 -10.54 5.55 2.36
CA LEU A 23 -10.74 6.96 2.71
C LEU A 23 -12.20 7.37 2.58
N ALA A 24 -12.89 6.94 1.52
CA ALA A 24 -14.30 7.25 1.30
C ALA A 24 -15.18 6.77 2.46
N GLU A 25 -14.89 5.59 3.01
CA GLU A 25 -15.62 5.06 4.18
C GLU A 25 -15.37 5.81 5.48
N MET A 26 -14.25 6.53 5.57
CA MET A 26 -14.00 7.47 6.66
C MET A 26 -14.64 8.84 6.40
N GLY A 27 -15.43 8.99 5.33
CA GLY A 27 -16.02 10.26 4.92
C GLY A 27 -15.00 11.24 4.31
N ILE A 28 -13.82 10.75 3.92
CA ILE A 28 -12.74 11.59 3.39
C ILE A 28 -12.77 11.53 1.86
N ALA A 29 -13.24 12.60 1.24
CA ALA A 29 -13.14 12.81 -0.20
C ALA A 29 -11.79 13.46 -0.52
N VAL A 30 -10.99 12.81 -1.37
CA VAL A 30 -9.72 13.36 -1.87
C VAL A 30 -9.91 13.80 -3.31
N ALA A 31 -9.75 15.09 -3.59
CA ALA A 31 -10.11 15.66 -4.87
C ALA A 31 -9.08 15.38 -5.97
N GLN A 32 -7.77 15.42 -5.66
CA GLN A 32 -6.70 15.21 -6.64
C GLN A 32 -5.51 14.47 -6.02
N PRO A 33 -5.22 13.23 -6.45
CA PRO A 33 -4.02 12.53 -6.02
C PRO A 33 -2.75 13.10 -6.67
N LEU A 34 -1.62 12.97 -5.97
CA LEU A 34 -0.29 13.12 -6.57
C LEU A 34 0.16 11.76 -7.09
N GLU A 35 0.43 11.68 -8.39
CA GLU A 35 0.75 10.43 -9.06
C GLU A 35 2.26 10.31 -9.34
N PHE A 36 2.81 9.14 -9.07
CA PHE A 36 4.23 8.86 -9.27
C PHE A 36 4.44 7.55 -10.03
N GLY A 37 5.53 7.48 -10.79
CA GLY A 37 5.93 6.28 -11.54
C GLY A 37 6.83 5.31 -10.77
N SER A 38 7.35 5.71 -9.59
CA SER A 38 8.25 4.88 -8.80
C SER A 38 7.80 4.75 -7.35
N LEU A 39 8.04 3.57 -6.80
CA LEU A 39 7.72 3.25 -5.42
C LEU A 39 8.54 4.09 -4.43
N ASP A 40 9.82 4.30 -4.74
CA ASP A 40 10.73 5.08 -3.90
C ASP A 40 10.34 6.56 -3.84
N ALA A 41 9.81 7.12 -4.94
CA ALA A 41 9.30 8.49 -4.93
C ALA A 41 8.07 8.61 -4.01
N ILE A 42 7.15 7.65 -4.07
CA ILE A 42 5.99 7.61 -3.17
C ILE A 42 6.44 7.55 -1.70
N VAL A 43 7.35 6.63 -1.36
CA VAL A 43 7.85 6.47 0.01
C VAL A 43 8.57 7.74 0.49
N SER A 44 9.36 8.37 -0.38
CA SER A 44 10.07 9.61 -0.06
C SER A 44 9.11 10.77 0.22
N CYS A 45 8.10 10.97 -0.62
CA CYS A 45 7.08 12.00 -0.43
C CYS A 45 6.29 11.79 0.87
N VAL A 46 5.93 10.54 1.18
CA VAL A 46 5.19 10.20 2.40
C VAL A 46 6.07 10.40 3.64
N SER A 47 7.35 10.00 3.58
CA SER A 47 8.31 10.23 4.66
C SER A 47 8.56 11.72 4.91
N ALA A 48 8.48 12.54 3.86
CA ALA A 48 8.57 14.01 3.94
C ALA A 48 7.27 14.70 4.39
N GLY A 49 6.19 13.95 4.66
CA GLY A 49 4.92 14.52 5.12
C GLY A 49 4.06 15.17 4.04
N VAL A 50 4.33 14.90 2.76
CA VAL A 50 3.56 15.46 1.64
C VAL A 50 2.13 14.93 1.62
N GLY A 51 1.91 13.70 2.08
CA GLY A 51 0.60 13.07 2.10
C GLY A 51 0.62 11.64 2.65
N VAL A 52 -0.44 10.89 2.34
CA VAL A 52 -0.61 9.49 2.74
C VAL A 52 -0.68 8.57 1.53
N THR A 53 -0.37 7.29 1.72
CA THR A 53 -0.48 6.26 0.69
C THR A 53 -0.98 4.95 1.27
N LEU A 54 -1.27 3.97 0.42
CA LEU A 54 -1.52 2.58 0.81
C LEU A 54 -0.54 1.69 0.08
N LEU A 55 0.32 1.00 0.83
CA LEU A 55 1.36 0.13 0.28
C LEU A 55 1.42 -1.20 1.05
N PRO A 56 1.96 -2.27 0.43
CA PRO A 56 2.28 -3.50 1.14
C PRO A 56 3.27 -3.26 2.28
N ARG A 57 3.10 -3.97 3.40
CA ARG A 57 4.00 -3.90 4.56
C ARG A 57 5.46 -4.19 4.20
N GLY A 58 5.71 -5.13 3.29
CA GLY A 58 7.07 -5.48 2.86
C GLY A 58 7.80 -4.32 2.18
N VAL A 59 7.05 -3.44 1.51
CA VAL A 59 7.60 -2.25 0.84
C VAL A 59 8.04 -1.20 1.85
N ILE A 60 7.19 -0.94 2.85
CA ILE A 60 7.43 0.13 3.83
C ILE A 60 8.22 -0.33 5.06
N ALA A 61 8.57 -1.61 5.15
CA ALA A 61 9.28 -2.17 6.31
C ALA A 61 10.61 -1.44 6.62
N PRO A 62 11.45 -1.07 5.65
CA PRO A 62 12.66 -0.29 5.93
C PRO A 62 12.34 1.11 6.48
N ALA A 63 11.45 1.84 5.82
CA ALA A 63 11.07 3.20 6.24
C ALA A 63 10.41 3.22 7.63
N LEU A 64 9.58 2.22 7.92
CA LEU A 64 8.96 2.04 9.23
C LEU A 64 10.01 1.72 10.30
N LYS A 65 10.96 0.82 10.01
CA LYS A 65 12.05 0.47 10.93
C LYS A 65 12.93 1.69 11.25
N ASN A 66 13.11 2.58 10.28
CA ASN A 66 13.90 3.79 10.42
C ASN A 66 13.11 4.96 11.04
N GLY A 67 11.85 4.76 11.42
CA GLY A 67 11.02 5.83 12.00
C GLY A 67 10.67 6.95 11.01
N GLN A 68 10.74 6.70 9.71
CA GLN A 68 10.47 7.71 8.68
C GLN A 68 8.97 7.87 8.39
N VAL A 69 8.17 6.86 8.74
CA VAL A 69 6.73 6.80 8.47
C VAL A 69 5.96 6.23 9.65
N ALA A 70 4.69 6.64 9.78
CA ALA A 70 3.68 6.00 10.63
C ALA A 70 2.75 5.11 9.80
N VAL A 71 2.19 4.08 10.43
CA VAL A 71 1.25 3.16 9.80
C VAL A 71 -0.10 3.17 10.51
N HIS A 72 -1.17 3.28 9.73
CA HIS A 72 -2.54 3.08 10.15
C HIS A 72 -3.03 1.73 9.63
N LYS A 73 -3.45 0.86 10.56
CA LYS A 73 -3.94 -0.47 10.23
C LYS A 73 -5.34 -0.37 9.62
N LEU A 74 -5.55 -1.12 8.54
CA LEU A 74 -6.88 -1.33 7.96
C LEU A 74 -7.60 -2.48 8.67
N PRO A 75 -8.95 -2.50 8.61
CA PRO A 75 -9.71 -3.68 8.98
C PRO A 75 -9.20 -4.93 8.26
N PRO A 76 -9.19 -6.12 8.90
CA PRO A 76 -8.66 -7.35 8.31
C PRO A 76 -9.24 -7.68 6.92
N SER A 77 -10.51 -7.34 6.69
CA SER A 77 -11.22 -7.54 5.42
C SER A 77 -10.60 -6.78 4.23
N ARG A 78 -9.90 -5.67 4.47
CA ARG A 78 -9.23 -4.87 3.43
C ARG A 78 -7.71 -4.88 3.51
N ALA A 79 -7.17 -5.35 4.62
CA ALA A 79 -5.73 -5.39 4.84
C ALA A 79 -5.03 -6.42 3.94
N MET A 80 -5.72 -7.40 3.35
CA MET A 80 -5.08 -8.45 2.57
C MET A 80 -5.06 -8.16 1.07
N VAL A 81 -3.88 -8.31 0.46
CA VAL A 81 -3.70 -8.36 -0.99
C VAL A 81 -3.03 -9.68 -1.34
N GLU A 82 -3.65 -10.41 -2.25
CA GLU A 82 -3.11 -11.67 -2.74
C GLU A 82 -2.10 -11.40 -3.85
N THR A 83 -0.92 -12.00 -3.72
CA THR A 83 0.09 -12.02 -4.77
C THR A 83 0.08 -13.41 -5.37
N VAL A 84 -0.25 -13.49 -6.66
CA VAL A 84 -0.28 -14.73 -7.44
C VAL A 84 0.86 -14.76 -8.43
N PHE A 85 1.38 -15.96 -8.69
CA PHE A 85 2.29 -16.18 -9.81
C PHE A 85 1.49 -16.53 -11.07
N VAL A 86 1.47 -15.63 -12.05
CA VAL A 86 0.74 -15.84 -13.31
C VAL A 86 1.72 -16.31 -14.39
N ARG A 87 1.38 -17.42 -15.05
CA ARG A 87 2.07 -17.89 -16.25
C ARG A 87 1.07 -18.29 -17.33
N ARG A 88 1.53 -18.24 -18.58
CA ARG A 88 0.85 -18.92 -19.69
C ARG A 88 0.91 -20.44 -19.49
N HIS A 89 -0.24 -21.11 -19.59
CA HIS A 89 -0.32 -22.55 -19.39
C HIS A 89 0.49 -23.34 -20.42
N ASP A 90 0.59 -22.82 -21.64
CA ASP A 90 1.27 -23.40 -22.81
C ASP A 90 2.76 -23.01 -22.92
N ALA A 91 3.27 -22.19 -22.01
CA ALA A 91 4.67 -21.78 -22.02
C ALA A 91 5.60 -22.92 -21.57
N TYR A 92 6.73 -23.07 -22.28
CA TYR A 92 7.81 -24.00 -21.93
C TYR A 92 8.34 -23.73 -20.52
N VAL A 93 8.49 -24.80 -19.73
CA VAL A 93 9.01 -24.72 -18.36
C VAL A 93 10.51 -25.04 -18.37
N SER A 94 11.33 -24.00 -18.36
CA SER A 94 12.79 -24.11 -18.28
C SER A 94 13.25 -24.67 -16.92
N SER A 95 14.50 -25.12 -16.84
CA SER A 95 15.12 -25.51 -15.56
C SER A 95 15.13 -24.38 -14.54
N ALA A 96 15.37 -23.13 -14.98
CA ALA A 96 15.28 -21.95 -14.14
C ALA A 96 13.87 -21.72 -13.58
N MET A 97 12.82 -21.95 -14.38
CA MET A 97 11.43 -21.85 -13.92
C MET A 97 11.09 -22.94 -12.89
N LYS A 98 11.56 -24.17 -13.09
CA LYS A 98 11.41 -25.25 -12.10
C LYS A 98 12.08 -24.89 -10.78
N ALA A 99 13.32 -24.45 -10.83
CA ALA A 99 14.05 -24.00 -9.63
C ALA A 99 13.33 -22.85 -8.93
N LEU A 100 12.73 -21.91 -9.68
CA LEU A 100 11.90 -20.86 -9.11
C LEU A 100 10.66 -21.41 -8.39
N PHE A 101 9.97 -22.40 -8.97
CA PHE A 101 8.82 -23.04 -8.31
C PHE A 101 9.22 -23.76 -7.02
N ASP A 102 10.35 -24.46 -7.04
CA ASP A 102 10.88 -25.12 -5.84
C ASP A 102 11.18 -24.11 -4.73
N LEU A 103 11.72 -22.94 -5.08
CA LEU A 103 11.99 -21.84 -4.14
C LEU A 103 10.72 -21.16 -3.62
N LEU A 104 9.69 -21.02 -4.45
CA LEU A 104 8.41 -20.40 -4.06
C LEU A 104 7.58 -21.33 -3.16
N GLY A 105 7.83 -22.64 -3.21
CA GLY A 105 7.05 -23.66 -2.48
C GLY A 105 5.65 -23.86 -3.05
N SER A 106 4.95 -24.90 -2.62
CA SER A 106 3.64 -25.33 -3.15
C SER A 106 2.44 -24.43 -2.78
N LYS A 107 2.68 -23.17 -2.39
CA LYS A 107 1.62 -22.19 -2.19
C LYS A 107 1.71 -21.11 -3.28
N PRO A 108 0.90 -21.22 -4.35
CA PRO A 108 0.91 -20.26 -5.46
C PRO A 108 0.38 -18.86 -5.07
N GLU A 109 -0.04 -18.68 -3.82
CA GLU A 109 -0.69 -17.49 -3.27
C GLU A 109 0.00 -17.05 -1.98
N SER A 110 0.47 -15.80 -1.95
CA SER A 110 0.96 -15.15 -0.73
C SER A 110 0.08 -13.95 -0.40
N LYS A 111 -0.54 -13.95 0.79
CA LYS A 111 -1.30 -12.81 1.30
C LYS A 111 -0.36 -11.83 1.99
N ARG A 112 -0.37 -10.58 1.54
CA ARG A 112 0.41 -9.48 2.14
C ARG A 112 -0.50 -8.46 2.78
N ALA A 113 -0.12 -8.03 3.99
CA ALA A 113 -0.76 -6.91 4.68
C ALA A 113 -0.48 -5.60 3.94
N ALA A 114 -1.52 -4.87 3.56
CA ALA A 114 -1.49 -3.48 3.17
C ALA A 114 -1.83 -2.59 4.38
N MET A 115 -1.20 -1.43 4.44
CA MET A 115 -1.39 -0.45 5.51
C MET A 115 -1.51 0.93 4.87
N ILE A 116 -2.34 1.80 5.46
CA ILE A 116 -2.25 3.22 5.15
C ILE A 116 -1.00 3.75 5.84
N VAL A 117 -0.20 4.52 5.11
CA VAL A 117 1.09 5.03 5.55
C VAL A 117 1.08 6.54 5.44
N GLY A 118 1.53 7.23 6.48
CA GLY A 118 1.73 8.67 6.51
C GLY A 118 3.07 9.01 7.14
N ALA A 119 3.41 10.29 7.24
CA ALA A 119 4.58 10.71 8.00
C ALA A 119 4.45 10.33 9.49
N LEU A 120 5.59 10.12 10.15
CA LEU A 120 5.64 9.94 11.60
C LEU A 120 5.26 11.26 12.29
N GLN A 121 3.97 11.42 12.62
CA GLN A 121 3.53 12.51 13.47
C GLN A 121 3.84 12.16 14.93
N ASN A 122 4.63 12.99 15.61
CA ASN A 122 4.73 12.92 17.07
C ASN A 122 3.33 13.17 17.64
N SER A 123 2.75 12.17 18.28
CA SER A 123 1.37 12.11 18.70
C SER A 123 0.88 13.35 19.46
N SER A 124 -0.18 13.98 18.96
CA SER A 124 -1.32 14.34 19.80
C SER A 124 -2.59 13.88 19.09
N PRO A 125 -3.45 13.07 19.75
CA PRO A 125 -4.63 12.50 19.12
C PRO A 125 -5.73 13.57 19.07
N SER A 126 -5.81 14.33 17.98
CA SER A 126 -6.90 15.28 17.76
C SER A 126 -7.96 14.69 16.81
N ARG A 127 -9.02 14.17 17.45
CA ARG A 127 -10.43 14.19 17.04
C ARG A 127 -10.72 14.16 15.53
N TYR A 128 -11.06 12.97 15.02
CA TYR A 128 -12.08 12.89 14.00
C TYR A 128 -13.45 12.99 14.68
N PRO A 129 -14.32 13.95 14.30
CA PRO A 129 -15.66 14.02 14.85
C PRO A 129 -16.50 12.85 14.32
N ALA A 130 -17.21 12.16 15.21
CA ALA A 130 -18.33 11.34 14.84
C ALA A 130 -19.43 12.28 14.28
N HIS A 131 -19.77 12.12 13.01
CA HIS A 131 -20.96 12.76 12.46
C HIS A 131 -22.15 11.81 12.65
N SER A 132 -23.20 12.40 13.22
CA SER A 132 -24.48 11.84 13.69
C SER A 132 -25.32 11.17 12.61
#